data_AF-X1INZ4-F1
#
_entry.id   AF-X1INZ4-F1
#
_cell.length_a   1.000
_cell.length_b   1.000
_cell.length_c   1.000
_cell.angle_alpha   90.00
_cell.angle_beta   90.00
_cell.angle_gamma   90.00
#
_symmetry.space_group_name_H-M   'P 1'
#
loop_
_entity.id
_entity.type
_entity.pdbx_description
1 polymer ?
#
loop_
_entity_poly.entity_id
_entity_poly.type
_entity_poly.pdbx_seq_one_letter_code
_entity_poly.pdbx_strand_id
1 'polypeptide(L)' 'MRIVSRFAYHKSMQTIWEESGEPERSPGLDYYKDPLNIGRSTERKFRELGLEMPASIEEEIQAAREGELPKSLKDKL' A
#
# COMPACT_ATOMS: atom_id res chain seq x y z
N MET A 1 25.10 -21.32 8.84
CA MET A 1 24.45 -20.47 7.81
C MET A 1 22.96 -20.50 8.07
N ARG A 2 22.31 -19.36 8.35
CA ARG A 2 20.84 -19.29 8.51
C ARG A 2 20.22 -19.14 7.13
N ILE A 3 19.65 -20.21 6.58
CA ILE A 3 18.86 -20.18 5.35
C ILE A 3 17.45 -19.76 5.75
N VAL A 4 17.11 -18.50 5.51
CA VAL A 4 15.75 -18.00 5.71
C VAL A 4 14.93 -18.31 4.46
N SER A 5 13.86 -19.09 4.65
CA SER A 5 12.95 -19.48 3.58
C SER A 5 12.29 -18.26 2.95
N ARG A 6 12.34 -18.17 1.61
CA ARG A 6 11.84 -17.02 0.83
C ARG A 6 10.31 -16.96 0.73
N PHE A 7 9.60 -18.05 1.04
CA PHE A 7 8.17 -18.19 0.70
C PHE A 7 7.18 -17.68 1.76
N ALA A 8 7.64 -17.24 2.94
CA ALA A 8 6.74 -16.69 3.96
C ALA A 8 7.46 -15.74 4.94
N TYR A 9 8.41 -14.94 4.45
CA TYR A 9 8.87 -13.81 5.26
C TYR A 9 7.75 -12.77 5.26
N HIS A 10 6.98 -12.69 6.35
CA HIS A 10 6.10 -11.55 6.59
C HIS A 10 7.01 -10.33 6.80
N LYS A 11 7.24 -9.58 5.72
CA LYS A 11 7.95 -8.32 5.80
C LYS A 11 7.08 -7.35 6.56
N SER A 12 7.68 -6.58 7.47
CA SER A 12 6.97 -5.48 8.09
C SER A 12 6.65 -4.43 7.02
N MET A 13 5.60 -3.64 7.23
CA MET A 13 5.27 -2.51 6.35
C MET A 13 6.48 -1.59 6.12
N GLN A 14 7.30 -1.40 7.15
CA GLN A 14 8.51 -0.59 7.06
C GLN A 14 9.55 -1.20 6.11
N THR A 15 9.80 -2.51 6.15
CA THR A 15 10.74 -3.17 5.22
C THR A 15 10.25 -3.06 3.78
N ILE A 16 8.94 -3.18 3.56
CA ILE A 16 8.33 -3.03 2.24
C ILE A 16 8.49 -1.60 1.72
N TRP A 17 8.40 -0.64 2.64
CA TRP A 17 8.62 0.77 2.32
C TRP A 17 10.05 1.07 1.90
N GLU A 18 11.04 0.52 2.62
CA GLU A 18 12.46 0.64 2.31
C GLU A 18 12.80 -0.01 0.96
N GLU A 19 12.25 -1.19 0.66
CA GLU A 19 12.50 -1.90 -0.60
C GLU A 19 11.85 -1.22 -1.81
N SER A 20 10.65 -0.66 -1.64
CA SER A 20 9.92 0.01 -2.71
C SER A 20 10.45 1.41 -3.01
N GLY A 21 11.31 1.96 -2.14
CA GLY A 21 11.77 3.34 -2.22
C GLY A 21 10.71 4.35 -1.79
N GLU A 22 11.03 5.64 -1.94
CA GLU A 22 10.11 6.72 -1.64
C GLU A 22 8.95 6.75 -2.66
N PRO A 23 7.71 7.07 -2.22
CA PRO A 23 6.61 7.40 -3.13
C PRO A 23 6.95 8.71 -3.88
N GLU A 24 7.77 8.65 -4.92
CA GLU A 24 8.05 9.82 -5.76
C GLU A 24 6.82 10.19 -6.61
N ARG A 25 6.83 11.37 -7.25
CA ARG A 25 5.73 11.79 -8.14
C ARG A 25 5.51 10.85 -9.33
N SER A 26 6.53 10.07 -9.70
CA SER A 26 6.48 9.10 -10.79
C SER A 26 7.30 7.87 -10.41
N PRO A 27 6.75 6.97 -9.59
CA PRO A 27 7.48 5.76 -9.23
C PRO A 27 7.68 4.88 -10.47
N GLY A 28 8.71 4.03 -10.45
CA GLY A 28 8.98 3.09 -11.54
C GLY A 28 7.81 2.13 -11.78
N LEU A 29 7.71 1.54 -12.98
CA LEU A 29 6.62 0.64 -13.37
C LEU A 29 6.40 -0.54 -12.40
N ASP A 30 7.47 -0.96 -11.72
CA ASP A 30 7.45 -2.08 -10.79
C ASP A 30 6.87 -1.73 -9.40
N TYR A 31 6.72 -0.43 -9.09
CA TYR A 31 6.30 0.04 -7.77
C TYR A 31 4.91 -0.46 -7.37
N TYR A 32 3.96 -0.51 -8.31
CA TYR A 32 2.60 -0.98 -8.05
C TYR A 32 2.42 -2.49 -8.28
N LYS A 33 3.51 -3.24 -8.54
CA LYS A 33 3.47 -4.71 -8.48
C LYS A 33 3.22 -5.20 -7.05
N ASP A 34 3.64 -4.42 -6.06
CA ASP A 34 3.27 -4.64 -4.67
C ASP A 34 1.98 -3.87 -4.35
N PRO A 35 0.84 -4.54 -4.09
CA PRO A 35 -0.41 -3.88 -3.75
C PRO A 35 -0.30 -3.00 -2.50
N LEU A 36 0.65 -3.26 -1.59
CA LEU A 36 0.84 -2.48 -0.36
C LEU A 36 1.32 -1.04 -0.62
N ASN A 37 1.82 -0.75 -1.83
CA ASN A 37 2.15 0.60 -2.26
C ASN A 37 0.91 1.43 -2.67
N ILE A 38 -0.27 0.81 -2.82
CA ILE A 38 -1.54 1.54 -3.00
C ILE A 38 -1.80 2.41 -1.76
N GLY A 39 -2.24 3.65 -1.97
CA GLY A 39 -2.54 4.60 -0.89
C GLY A 39 -1.33 5.24 -0.20
N ARG A 40 -0.10 4.78 -0.45
CA ARG A 40 1.09 5.19 0.30
C ARG A 40 1.43 6.69 0.20
N SER A 41 1.18 7.30 -0.96
CA SER A 41 1.35 8.75 -1.13
C SER A 41 0.36 9.53 -0.26
N THR A 42 -0.89 9.05 -0.17
CA THR A 42 -1.94 9.62 0.69
C THR A 42 -1.55 9.48 2.16
N GLU A 43 -1.18 8.28 2.61
CA GLU A 43 -0.70 8.02 3.98
C GLU A 43 0.47 8.93 4.36
N ARG A 44 1.46 9.07 3.47
CA ARG A 44 2.58 9.98 3.70
C ARG A 44 2.10 11.42 3.81
N LYS A 45 1.19 11.87 2.93
CA LYS A 45 0.72 13.26 2.93
C LYS A 45 -0.04 13.63 4.20
N PHE A 46 -0.92 12.76 4.69
CA PHE A 46 -1.63 12.98 5.96
C PHE A 46 -0.65 13.07 7.13
N ARG A 47 0.34 12.16 7.19
CA ARG A 47 1.40 12.19 8.19
C ARG A 47 2.24 13.47 8.13
N GLU A 48 2.67 13.89 6.95
CA GLU A 48 3.44 15.12 6.73
C GLU A 48 2.67 16.37 7.19
N LEU A 49 1.35 16.38 6.99
CA LEU A 49 0.48 17.49 7.41
C LEU A 49 0.09 17.43 8.89
N GLY A 50 0.47 16.37 9.62
CA GLY A 50 0.05 16.15 11.00
C GLY A 50 -1.46 15.95 11.15
N LEU A 51 -2.12 15.47 10.09
CA LEU A 51 -3.56 15.22 10.07
C LEU A 51 -3.83 13.73 10.29
N GLU A 52 -4.89 13.44 11.04
CA GLU A 52 -5.44 12.09 11.13
C GLU A 52 -6.10 11.72 9.81
N MET A 53 -5.85 10.50 9.34
CA MET A 53 -6.51 9.99 8.13
C MET A 53 -7.95 9.61 8.47
N PRO A 54 -8.95 10.06 7.68
CA PRO A 54 -10.32 9.59 7.83
C PRO A 54 -10.41 8.07 7.66
N ALA A 55 -11.12 7.39 8.57
CA ALA A 55 -11.30 5.94 8.53
C ALA A 55 -11.83 5.43 7.18
N SER A 56 -12.71 6.20 6.52
CA SER A 56 -13.23 5.83 5.20
C SER A 56 -12.14 5.73 4.11
N ILE A 57 -11.12 6.58 4.18
CA ILE A 57 -10.00 6.57 3.24
C ILE A 57 -9.07 5.39 3.55
N GLU A 58 -8.82 5.14 4.83
CA GLU A 58 -8.02 3.99 5.27
C GLU A 58 -8.65 2.66 4.86
N GLU A 59 -9.97 2.51 5.06
CA GLU A 59 -10.75 1.35 4.63
C GLU A 59 -10.70 1.16 3.10
N GLU A 60 -10.82 2.23 2.32
CA GLU A 60 -10.77 2.16 0.86
C GLU A 60 -9.38 1.75 0.35
N ILE A 61 -8.32 2.29 0.96
CA ILE A 61 -6.93 1.88 0.68
C ILE A 61 -6.74 0.40 1.01
N GLN A 62 -7.24 -0.04 2.17
CA GLN A 62 -7.10 -1.43 2.61
C GLN A 62 -7.86 -2.39 1.69
N ALA A 63 -9.11 -2.06 1.32
CA ALA A 63 -9.90 -2.82 0.37
C ALA A 63 -9.16 -2.95 -0.98
N ALA A 64 -8.57 -1.86 -1.48
CA ALA A 64 -7.79 -1.88 -2.71
C ALA A 64 -6.52 -2.75 -2.60
N ARG A 65 -5.85 -2.77 -1.45
CA ARG A 65 -4.69 -3.66 -1.16
C ARG A 65 -5.09 -5.13 -1.17
N GLU A 66 -6.30 -5.44 -0.73
CA GLU A 66 -6.87 -6.79 -0.71
C GLU A 66 -7.45 -7.22 -2.08
N GLY A 67 -7.47 -6.32 -3.06
CA GLY A 67 -8.01 -6.59 -4.39
C GLY A 67 -9.54 -6.53 -4.44
N GLU A 68 -10.18 -5.91 -3.46
CA GLU A 68 -11.62 -5.68 -3.49
C GLU A 68 -11.99 -4.64 -4.55
N LEU A 69 -13.05 -4.95 -5.31
CA LEU A 69 -13.61 -4.00 -6.26
C LEU A 69 -14.33 -2.85 -5.54
N PRO A 70 -14.29 -1.63 -6.09
CA PRO A 70 -15.09 -0.51 -5.60
C PRO A 70 -16.58 -0.86 -5.62
N LYS A 71 -17.33 -0.37 -4.61
CA LYS A 71 -18.78 -0.59 -4.51
C LYS A 71 -19.52 -0.20 -5.81
N SER A 72 -19.12 0.92 -6.41
CA SER A 72 -19.67 1.43 -7.67
C SER A 72 -19.50 0.49 -8.88
N LEU A 73 -18.53 -0.42 -8.83
CA LEU A 73 -18.30 -1.45 -9.85
C LEU A 73 -18.99 -2.77 -9.48
N LYS A 74 -19.06 -3.11 -8.19
CA LYS A 74 -19.82 -4.29 -7.70
C LYS A 74 -21.30 -4.20 -8.06
N ASP A 75 -21.91 -3.01 -7.98
CA ASP A 75 -23.33 -2.80 -8.30
C ASP A 75 -23.67 -2.88 -9.80
N LYS A 76 -22.66 -2.96 -10.68
CA LYS A 76 -22.82 -3.00 -12.15
C LYS A 76 -22.53 -4.37 -12.77
N LEU A 77 -22.14 -5.35 -11.95
CA LEU A 77 -21.87 -6.73 -12.33
C LEU A 77 -23.07 -7.61 -11.99
#